data_AF-G2FQ65-F1
#
_entry.id   AF-G2FQ65-F1
#
_cell.length_a   1.000
_cell.length_b   1.000
_cell.length_c   1.000
_cell.angle_alpha   90.00
_cell.angle_beta   90.00
_cell.angle_gamma   90.00
#
_symmetry.space_group_name_H-M   'P 1'
#
loop_
_entity.id
_entity.type
_entity.pdbx_description
1 polymer ?
#
loop_
_entity_poly.entity_id
_entity_poly.type
_entity_poly.pdbx_seq_one_letter_code
_entity_poly.pdbx_strand_id
1 'polypeptide(L)' 'MNVILVNGSPHANGCTYTALEEVAKTLNTEGIETQIFQIGNKHICT' A
#
# COMPACT_ATOMS: atom_id res chain seq x y z
N MET A 1 -8.35 -13.54 -5.03
CA MET A 1 -8.02 -13.16 -3.64
C MET A 1 -7.72 -11.67 -3.68
N ASN A 2 -8.20 -10.90 -2.71
CA ASN A 2 -8.06 -9.44 -2.72
C ASN A 2 -7.14 -9.03 -1.57
N VAL A 3 -6.03 -8.37 -1.90
CA VAL A 3 -5.00 -7.99 -0.93
C VAL A 3 -5.00 -6.47 -0.76
N ILE A 4 -5.11 -6.04 0.50
CA ILE A 4 -5.00 -4.64 0.87
C ILE A 4 -3.57 -4.36 1.31
N LEU A 5 -2.93 -3.41 0.64
CA LEU A 5 -1.59 -2.94 0.94
C LEU A 5 -1.71 -1.61 1.69
N VAL A 6 -1.13 -1.50 2.87
CA VAL A 6 -1.31 -0.32 3.73
C VAL A 6 -0.01 0.45 3.82
N ASN A 7 0.01 1.67 3.26
CA ASN A 7 1.11 2.60 3.45
C ASN A 7 0.96 3.33 4.80
N GLY A 8 1.69 2.83 5.79
CA GLY A 8 1.79 3.41 7.13
C GLY A 8 2.78 4.57 7.26
N SER A 9 3.53 4.92 6.20
CA SER A 9 4.45 6.06 6.22
C SER A 9 3.67 7.38 6.13
N PRO A 10 4.07 8.45 6.84
CA PRO A 10 3.49 9.78 6.63
C PRO A 10 3.73 10.30 5.20
N HIS A 11 4.72 9.76 4.49
CA HIS A 11 5.02 10.10 3.11
C HIS A 11 4.25 9.20 2.13
N ALA A 12 3.20 9.75 1.52
CA ALA A 12 2.35 9.03 0.58
C ALA A 12 3.10 8.44 -0.63
N ASN A 13 4.13 9.15 -1.13
CA ASN A 13 4.96 8.72 -2.25
C ASN A 13 6.43 8.48 -1.82
N GLY A 14 6.65 8.05 -0.57
CA GLY A 14 7.97 7.73 -0.05
C GLY A 14 8.41 6.29 -0.35
N CYS A 15 9.54 5.87 0.23
CA CYS A 15 10.11 4.54 0.01
C CYS A 15 9.13 3.39 0.32
N THR A 16 8.26 3.56 1.32
CA THR A 16 7.24 2.56 1.67
C THR A 16 6.24 2.37 0.52
N TYR A 17 5.82 3.45 -0.15
CA TYR A 17 4.94 3.35 -1.30
C TYR A 17 5.61 2.60 -2.46
N THR A 18 6.87 2.93 -2.76
CA THR A 18 7.64 2.23 -3.81
C THR A 18 7.80 0.74 -3.52
N ALA A 19 8.05 0.37 -2.25
CA ALA A 19 8.12 -1.03 -1.85
C ALA A 19 6.77 -1.75 -2.01
N LEU A 20 5.66 -1.10 -1.62
CA LEU A 20 4.32 -1.66 -1.78
C LEU A 20 3.92 -1.79 -3.27
N GLU A 21 4.32 -0.87 -4.13
CA GLU A 21 4.12 -0.99 -5.58
C GLU A 21 4.84 -2.21 -6.16
N GLU A 22 6.06 -2.51 -5.70
CA GLU A 22 6.79 -3.68 -6.19
C GLU A 22 6.10 -4.99 -5.79
N VAL A 23 5.62 -5.06 -4.54
CA VAL A 23 4.80 -6.18 -4.07
C VAL A 23 3.49 -6.28 -4.87
N ALA A 24 2.84 -5.15 -5.15
CA ALA A 24 1.61 -5.12 -5.95
C ALA A 24 1.82 -5.67 -7.37
N LYS A 25 2.93 -5.32 -8.04
CA LYS A 25 3.26 -5.84 -9.37
C LYS A 25 3.41 -7.36 -9.38
N THR A 26 4.11 -7.93 -8.39
CA THR A 26 4.28 -9.38 -8.28
C THR A 26 2.93 -10.07 -8.07
N LEU A 27 2.13 -9.58 -7.12
CA LEU A 27 0.80 -10.14 -6.82
C LEU A 27 -0.16 -10.04 -8.02
N ASN A 28 -0.18 -8.90 -8.71
CA ASN A 28 -1.01 -8.71 -9.90
C ASN A 28 -0.59 -9.67 -11.04
N THR A 29 0.69 -10.00 -11.16
CA THR A 29 1.20 -11.00 -12.13
C THR A 29 0.68 -12.41 -11.83
N GLU A 30 0.45 -12.72 -10.56
CA GLU A 30 -0.16 -13.98 -10.10
C GLU A 30 -1.71 -13.96 -10.17
N GLY A 31 -2.30 -12.88 -10.71
CA GLY A 31 -3.76 -12.71 -10.80
C GLY A 31 -4.43 -12.36 -9.48
N ILE A 32 -3.67 -11.86 -8.50
CA ILE A 32 -4.17 -11.40 -7.20
C ILE A 32 -4.39 -9.89 -7.30
N GLU A 33 -5.64 -9.46 -7.10
CA GLU A 33 -5.99 -8.05 -7.12
C GLU A 33 -5.46 -7.35 -5.86
N THR A 34 -4.82 -6.20 -6.04
CA THR A 34 -4.22 -5.41 -4.97
C THR A 34 -4.76 -3.98 -4.93
N GLN A 35 -4.91 -3.41 -3.74
CA GLN A 35 -5.26 -2.00 -3.54
C GLN A 35 -4.41 -1.38 -2.44
N ILE A 36 -3.76 -0.24 -2.74
CA ILE A 36 -2.92 0.49 -1.77
C ILE A 36 -3.75 1.57 -1.05
N PHE A 37 -3.65 1.62 0.28
CA PHE A 37 -4.29 2.62 1.13
C PHE A 37 -3.26 3.41 1.94
N GLN A 38 -3.36 4.74 1.91
CA GLN A 38 -2.52 5.64 2.70
C GLN A 38 -3.13 5.91 4.08
N ILE A 39 -2.40 5.57 5.15
CA ILE A 39 -2.85 5.84 6.54
C ILE A 39 -1.82 6.59 7.39
N GLY A 40 -0.55 6.68 6.97
CA GLY A 40 0.52 7.18 7.84
C GLY A 40 0.47 8.65 8.25
N ASN A 41 -0.42 9.44 7.65
CA ASN A 41 -0.70 10.83 8.06
C ASN A 41 -2.18 11.05 8.41
N LYS A 42 -2.93 9.96 8.67
CA LYS A 42 -4.33 10.04 9.02
C LYS A 42 -4.43 10.11 10.54
N HIS A 43 -4.97 11.21 11.05
CA HIS A 43 -5.26 11.34 12.48
C HIS A 43 -6.32 10.29 12.86
N ILE A 44 -5.99 9.40 13.79
CA ILE A 44 -6.86 8.26 14.15
C ILE A 44 -7.74 8.59 15.37
N CYS A 45 -7.40 9.63 16.14
CA CYS A 45 -8.12 10.01 17.37
C CYS A 45 -8.19 11.54 17.47
N THR A 46 -9.34 12.08 17.89
CA THR A 46 -9.46 13.41 18.52
C THR A 46 -9.50 13.28 20.03
#